data_AF-A0A4Y2VTS0-F1
#
_entry.id   AF-A0A4Y2VTS0-F1
#
_cell.length_a   1.000
_cell.length_b   1.000
_cell.length_c   1.000
_cell.angle_alpha   90.00
_cell.angle_beta   90.00
_cell.angle_gamma   90.00
#
_symmetry.space_group_name_H-M   'P 1'
#
loop_
_entity.id
_entity.type
_entity.pdbx_description
1 polymer ?
#
loop_
_entity_poly.entity_id
_entity_poly.type
_entity_poly.pdbx_seq_one_letter_code
_entity_poly.pdbx_strand_id
1 'polypeptide(L)'
;MYSIEQLLFLVLENHILECSPTSTRRIFTKIFNVPKGPDAKTIRKLFAKFERTGSVDDNRVGNVGPRQIVVTPENVAKVSEIVQQNPRNTVRRIASGIGLKRSSTQKILRKSLRMFPYKIQSHQAIPINAVRQRFDFANEILTIIDNEGFDVGCIWFTYEAHFHLNGFMNKQNWRFWGPENPHLCEGRPPHSPKVTAWVAECMQQRHCRRFLYARNDL
;
A
#
# COMPACT_ATOMS: atom_id res chain seq x y z
N MET A 1 9.45 -22.29 -18.69
CA MET A 1 9.63 -23.04 -17.42
C MET A 1 8.73 -24.27 -17.54
N TYR A 2 9.24 -25.48 -17.27
CA TYR A 2 8.45 -26.71 -17.43
C TYR A 2 7.60 -26.95 -16.18
N SER A 3 6.40 -27.51 -16.34
CA SER A 3 5.57 -27.93 -15.21
C SER A 3 6.16 -29.18 -14.54
N ILE A 4 5.75 -29.46 -13.30
CA ILE A 4 6.16 -30.68 -12.57
C ILE A 4 5.81 -31.93 -13.39
N GLU A 5 4.61 -31.96 -14.00
CA GLU A 5 4.17 -33.05 -14.87
C GLU A 5 5.09 -33.25 -16.08
N GLN A 6 5.48 -32.16 -16.74
CA GLN A 6 6.40 -32.21 -17.88
C GLN A 6 7.79 -32.71 -17.47
N LEU A 7 8.26 -32.33 -16.27
CA LEU A 7 9.56 -32.77 -15.78
C LEU A 7 9.53 -34.25 -15.35
N LEU A 8 8.45 -34.72 -14.71
CA LEU A 8 8.25 -36.13 -14.39
C LEU A 8 8.21 -36.98 -15.66
N PHE A 9 7.46 -36.53 -16.67
CA PHE A 9 7.41 -37.19 -17.97
C PHE A 9 8.81 -37.36 -18.58
N LEU A 10 9.62 -36.29 -18.57
CA LEU A 10 10.99 -36.33 -19.10
C LEU A 10 11.88 -37.33 -18.35
N VAL A 11 11.74 -37.45 -17.03
CA VAL A 11 12.52 -38.40 -16.22
C VAL A 11 12.11 -39.84 -16.52
N LEU A 12 10.81 -40.13 -16.55
CA LEU A 12 10.28 -41.46 -16.81
C LEU A 12 10.65 -41.96 -18.21
N GLU A 13 10.41 -41.15 -19.24
CA GLU A 13 10.72 -41.52 -20.62
C GLU A 13 12.22 -41.65 -20.88
N ASN A 14 13.05 -40.81 -20.24
CA ASN A 14 14.50 -40.95 -20.36
C ASN A 14 15.00 -42.24 -19.70
N HIS A 15 14.36 -42.72 -18.63
CA HIS A 15 14.68 -44.01 -18.03
C HIS A 15 14.26 -45.19 -18.92
N ILE A 16 13.06 -45.14 -19.50
CA ILE A 16 12.54 -46.19 -20.39
C ILE A 16 13.38 -46.32 -21.66
N LEU A 17 13.88 -45.21 -22.20
CA LEU A 17 14.66 -45.15 -23.44
C LEU A 17 16.18 -45.25 -23.23
N GLU A 18 16.63 -45.94 -22.18
CA GLU A 18 18.06 -46.18 -21.89
C GLU A 18 18.90 -44.89 -21.86
N CYS A 19 18.36 -43.82 -21.29
CA CYS A 19 19.00 -42.50 -21.17
C CYS A 19 19.30 -41.78 -22.50
N SER A 20 18.53 -42.05 -23.56
CA SER A 20 18.63 -41.33 -24.84
C SER A 20 17.87 -39.98 -24.84
N PRO A 21 18.54 -38.82 -24.68
CA PRO A 21 17.85 -37.53 -24.53
C PRO A 21 17.20 -37.07 -25.84
N THR A 22 17.73 -37.54 -26.97
CA THR A 22 17.22 -37.20 -28.31
C THR A 22 15.87 -37.86 -28.56
N SER A 23 15.71 -39.13 -28.16
CA SER A 23 14.46 -39.87 -28.27
C SER A 23 13.42 -39.29 -27.32
N THR A 24 13.80 -39.04 -26.06
CA THR A 24 12.91 -38.42 -25.06
C THR A 24 12.44 -37.05 -25.50
N ARG A 25 13.31 -36.22 -26.08
CA ARG A 25 12.94 -34.90 -26.62
C ARG A 25 11.90 -35.01 -27.74
N ARG A 26 12.06 -35.96 -28.67
CA ARG A 26 11.13 -36.19 -29.78
C ARG A 26 9.75 -36.63 -29.29
N ILE A 27 9.70 -37.54 -28.33
CA ILE A 27 8.45 -38.00 -27.71
C ILE A 27 7.79 -36.85 -26.95
N PHE A 28 8.57 -36.09 -26.17
CA PHE A 28 8.09 -34.91 -25.46
C PHE A 28 7.46 -33.87 -26.39
N THR A 29 8.12 -33.56 -27.52
CA THR A 29 7.57 -32.61 -28.50
C THR A 29 6.26 -33.10 -29.12
N LYS A 30 6.12 -34.42 -29.33
CA LYS A 30 4.93 -35.04 -29.90
C LYS A 30 3.75 -35.02 -28.92
N ILE A 31 3.98 -35.35 -27.65
CA ILE A 31 2.93 -35.46 -26.63
C ILE A 31 2.47 -34.09 -26.13
N PHE A 32 3.39 -33.17 -25.87
CA PHE A 32 3.05 -31.84 -25.35
C PHE A 32 2.82 -30.79 -26.45
N ASN A 33 2.86 -31.20 -27.73
CA ASN A 33 2.69 -30.34 -28.90
C ASN A 33 3.49 -29.03 -28.83
N VAL A 34 4.76 -29.12 -28.43
CA VAL A 34 5.65 -27.96 -28.29
C VAL A 34 6.59 -27.85 -29.49
N PRO A 35 6.74 -26.65 -30.10
CA PRO A 35 7.59 -26.46 -31.28
C PRO A 35 9.08 -26.67 -30.99
N LYS A 36 9.51 -26.49 -29.73
CA LYS A 36 10.89 -26.75 -29.28
C LYS A 36 10.87 -27.44 -27.92
N GLY A 37 11.25 -28.71 -27.91
CA GLY A 37 11.47 -29.48 -26.67
C GLY A 37 12.75 -29.09 -25.94
N PRO A 38 12.92 -29.53 -24.68
CA PRO A 38 14.09 -29.27 -23.86
C PRO A 38 15.38 -29.73 -24.54
N ASP A 39 16.45 -28.96 -24.34
CA ASP A 39 17.77 -29.33 -24.83
C ASP A 39 18.27 -30.61 -24.15
N ALA A 40 19.08 -31.39 -24.86
CA ALA A 40 19.65 -32.64 -24.35
C ALA A 40 20.44 -32.41 -23.04
N LYS A 41 21.13 -31.26 -22.92
CA LYS A 41 21.82 -30.86 -21.69
C LYS A 41 20.86 -30.67 -20.52
N THR A 42 19.67 -30.11 -20.76
CA THR A 42 18.64 -29.90 -19.74
C THR A 42 18.06 -31.23 -19.28
N ILE A 43 17.78 -32.16 -20.21
CA ILE A 43 17.27 -33.50 -19.88
C ILE A 43 18.30 -34.27 -19.04
N ARG A 44 19.58 -34.29 -19.44
CA ARG A 44 20.65 -34.94 -18.67
C ARG A 44 20.81 -34.36 -17.28
N LYS A 45 20.78 -33.02 -17.15
CA LYS A 45 20.85 -32.33 -15.85
C LYS A 45 19.66 -32.66 -14.94
N LEU A 46 18.46 -32.73 -15.52
CA LEU A 46 17.25 -33.10 -14.80
C LEU A 46 17.33 -34.53 -14.28
N PHE A 47 17.77 -35.46 -15.13
CA PHE A 47 17.92 -36.86 -14.78
C PHE A 47 19.00 -37.08 -13.70
N ALA A 48 20.20 -36.53 -13.88
CA ALA A 48 21.27 -36.62 -12.89
C ALA A 48 20.88 -35.98 -11.53
N LYS A 49 20.06 -34.91 -11.57
CA LYS A 49 19.48 -34.32 -10.36
C LYS A 49 18.51 -35.28 -9.70
N PHE A 50 17.63 -35.91 -10.48
CA PHE A 50 16.66 -36.88 -9.99
C PHE A 50 17.35 -38.11 -9.39
N GLU A 51 18.34 -38.70 -10.05
CA GLU A 51 19.13 -39.82 -9.50
C GLU A 51 19.79 -39.46 -8.16
N ARG A 52 20.30 -38.23 -8.02
CA ARG A 52 20.96 -37.78 -6.79
C ARG A 52 20.00 -37.46 -5.64
N THR A 53 18.79 -36.97 -5.93
CA THR A 53 17.90 -36.38 -4.90
C THR A 53 16.53 -37.04 -4.78
N GLY A 54 16.16 -37.92 -5.72
CA GLY A 54 14.82 -38.48 -5.86
C GLY A 54 13.74 -37.44 -6.19
N SER A 55 14.11 -36.17 -6.40
CA SER A 55 13.16 -35.07 -6.58
C SER A 55 13.41 -34.28 -7.86
N VAL A 56 12.30 -33.89 -8.47
CA VAL A 56 12.26 -33.08 -9.68
C VAL A 56 12.13 -31.59 -9.33
N ASP A 57 11.76 -31.25 -8.08
CA ASP A 57 11.54 -29.89 -7.59
C ASP A 57 12.80 -29.02 -7.65
N ASP A 58 12.63 -27.72 -7.90
CA ASP A 58 13.73 -26.76 -7.97
C ASP A 58 14.65 -26.84 -6.75
N ASN A 59 15.95 -27.09 -7.00
CA ASN A 59 16.98 -27.07 -5.96
C ASN A 59 17.21 -25.61 -5.55
N ARG A 60 16.46 -25.14 -4.55
CA ARG A 60 16.64 -23.82 -3.96
C ARG A 60 17.84 -23.75 -2.99
N VAL A 61 18.51 -24.89 -2.77
CA VAL A 61 19.71 -24.99 -1.93
C VAL A 61 20.80 -24.06 -2.50
N GLY A 62 21.13 -22.99 -1.77
CA GLY A 62 22.09 -21.96 -2.17
C GLY A 62 21.47 -20.68 -2.76
N ASN A 63 20.25 -20.74 -3.29
CA ASN A 63 19.48 -19.58 -3.74
C ASN A 63 18.64 -18.98 -2.59
N VAL A 64 19.26 -18.78 -1.43
CA VAL A 64 18.62 -18.21 -0.23
C VAL A 64 18.43 -16.70 -0.29
N GLY A 65 18.77 -16.07 -1.42
CA GLY A 65 18.80 -14.63 -1.57
C GLY A 65 19.89 -13.96 -0.73
N PRO A 66 20.02 -12.63 -0.80
CA PRO A 66 20.99 -11.90 0.01
C PRO A 66 20.75 -12.09 1.51
N ARG A 67 21.82 -12.33 2.28
CA ARG A 67 21.75 -12.40 3.75
C ARG A 67 21.11 -11.12 4.31
N GLN A 68 20.07 -11.28 5.13
CA GLN A 68 19.45 -10.14 5.83
C GLN A 68 20.28 -9.76 7.04
N ILE A 69 21.26 -8.87 6.87
CA ILE A 69 22.15 -8.42 7.95
C ILE A 69 21.43 -7.50 8.94
N VAL A 70 20.44 -6.73 8.48
CA VAL A 70 19.82 -5.65 9.27
C VAL A 70 18.57 -6.12 10.03
N VAL A 71 17.88 -7.14 9.54
CA VAL A 71 16.65 -7.69 10.17
C VAL A 71 17.06 -8.82 11.13
N THR A 72 17.86 -8.48 12.14
CA THR A 72 18.22 -9.43 13.21
C THR A 72 17.08 -9.53 14.23
N PRO A 73 16.94 -10.66 14.93
CA PRO A 73 15.96 -10.80 16.01
C PRO A 73 16.06 -9.69 17.07
N GLU A 74 17.29 -9.26 17.37
CA GLU A 74 17.57 -8.15 18.29
C GLU A 74 17.01 -6.82 17.78
N ASN A 75 17.23 -6.47 16.52
CA ASN A 75 16.68 -5.24 15.94
C ASN A 75 15.16 -5.29 15.85
N VAL A 76 14.58 -6.47 15.59
CA VAL A 76 13.12 -6.66 15.60
C VAL A 76 12.56 -6.41 17.00
N ALA A 77 13.19 -6.93 18.05
CA ALA A 77 12.80 -6.71 19.44
C ALA A 77 12.86 -5.22 19.81
N LYS A 78 13.97 -4.54 19.49
CA LYS A 78 14.14 -3.09 19.74
C LYS A 78 13.08 -2.25 19.02
N VAL A 79 12.79 -2.56 17.75
CA VAL A 79 11.72 -1.87 17.00
C VAL A 79 10.36 -2.12 17.65
N SER A 80 10.08 -3.36 18.07
CA SER A 80 8.83 -3.72 18.74
C SER A 80 8.63 -2.93 20.03
N GLU A 81 9.67 -2.85 20.87
CA GLU A 81 9.64 -2.13 22.14
C GLU A 81 9.32 -0.64 21.95
N ILE A 82 10.00 0.04 21.02
CA ILE A 82 9.75 1.48 20.76
C ILE A 82 8.32 1.72 20.26
N VAL A 83 7.77 0.80 19.47
CA VAL A 83 6.39 0.92 18.98
C VAL A 83 5.39 0.65 20.09
N GLN A 84 5.65 -0.31 20.98
CA GLN A 84 4.79 -0.58 22.14
C GLN A 84 4.77 0.60 23.12
N GLN A 85 5.92 1.22 23.37
CA GLN A 85 6.01 2.42 24.22
C GLN A 85 5.22 3.60 23.65
N ASN A 86 5.29 3.81 22.33
CA ASN A 86 4.48 4.84 21.68
C ASN A 86 4.17 4.46 20.23
N PRO A 87 2.95 3.96 19.95
CA PRO A 87 2.59 3.47 18.63
C PRO A 87 2.37 4.59 17.61
N ARG A 88 2.32 5.87 18.04
CA ARG A 88 2.25 7.04 17.16
C ARG A 88 3.62 7.46 16.61
N ASN A 89 4.69 6.77 17.01
CA ASN A 89 6.02 7.09 16.53
C ASN A 89 6.13 6.96 15.00
N THR A 90 6.70 7.99 14.38
CA THR A 90 6.99 7.91 12.94
C THR A 90 8.11 6.92 12.67
N VAL A 91 8.09 6.28 11.49
CA VAL A 91 9.17 5.36 11.07
C VAL A 91 10.54 6.02 11.15
N ARG A 92 10.64 7.33 10.87
CA ARG A 92 11.90 8.08 10.99
C ARG A 92 12.37 8.16 12.43
N ARG A 93 11.46 8.41 13.38
CA ARG A 93 11.80 8.51 14.80
C ARG A 93 12.25 7.16 15.34
N ILE A 94 11.56 6.07 14.99
CA ILE A 94 11.96 4.70 15.36
C ILE A 94 13.34 4.37 14.76
N ALA A 95 13.52 4.68 13.48
CA ALA A 95 14.79 4.44 12.77
C ALA A 95 15.95 5.21 13.41
N SER A 96 15.75 6.48 13.74
CA SER A 96 16.75 7.31 14.42
C SER A 96 17.08 6.82 15.83
N GLY A 97 16.09 6.32 16.59
CA GLY A 97 16.30 5.82 17.94
C GLY A 97 17.17 4.55 18.01
N ILE A 98 17.16 3.75 16.93
CA ILE A 98 17.92 2.47 16.86
C ILE A 98 19.16 2.61 15.94
N GLY A 99 19.31 3.73 15.22
CA GLY A 99 20.39 3.92 14.24
C GLY A 99 20.20 3.11 12.95
N LEU A 100 18.96 2.76 12.60
CA LEU A 100 18.63 2.01 11.39
C LEU A 100 18.26 2.93 10.22
N LYS A 101 18.40 2.42 8.99
CA LYS A 101 17.80 3.09 7.83
C LYS A 101 16.27 2.96 7.88
N ARG A 102 15.57 4.05 7.54
CA ARG A 102 14.10 4.11 7.46
C ARG A 102 13.48 2.91 6.71
N SER A 103 14.07 2.54 5.56
CA SER A 103 13.56 1.45 4.73
C SER A 103 13.66 0.09 5.42
N SER A 104 14.72 -0.15 6.20
CA SER A 104 14.89 -1.37 7.00
C SER A 104 13.88 -1.42 8.14
N THR A 105 13.71 -0.31 8.88
CA THR A 105 12.70 -0.21 9.95
C THR A 105 11.29 -0.45 9.40
N GLN A 106 10.96 0.10 8.23
CA GLN A 106 9.66 -0.14 7.59
C GLN A 106 9.47 -1.61 7.18
N LYS A 107 10.53 -2.30 6.74
CA LYS A 107 10.49 -3.74 6.46
C LYS A 107 10.26 -4.54 7.73
N ILE A 108 10.95 -4.22 8.83
CA ILE A 108 10.76 -4.86 10.14
C ILE A 108 9.31 -4.72 10.60
N LEU A 109 8.78 -3.50 10.59
CA LEU A 109 7.39 -3.22 10.97
C LEU A 109 6.39 -4.06 10.16
N ARG A 110 6.49 -4.06 8.82
CA ARG A 110 5.49 -4.71 7.96
C ARG A 110 5.67 -6.22 7.80
N LYS A 111 6.91 -6.71 7.70
CA LYS A 111 7.19 -8.12 7.38
C LYS A 111 7.42 -8.97 8.62
N SER A 112 8.16 -8.45 9.60
CA SER A 112 8.52 -9.19 10.81
C SER A 112 7.44 -9.04 11.88
N LEU A 113 7.01 -7.80 12.16
CA LEU A 113 6.02 -7.50 13.21
C LEU A 113 4.57 -7.50 12.72
N ARG A 114 4.36 -7.57 11.39
CA ARG A 114 3.02 -7.51 10.75
C ARG A 114 2.18 -6.30 11.20
N MET A 115 2.83 -5.18 11.47
CA MET A 115 2.18 -3.94 11.85
C MET A 115 1.91 -3.07 10.62
N PHE A 116 0.75 -2.41 10.63
CA PHE A 116 0.30 -1.52 9.58
C PHE A 116 0.11 -0.10 10.11
N PRO A 117 0.38 0.92 9.26
CA PRO A 117 0.11 2.29 9.63
C PRO A 117 -1.38 2.60 9.41
N TYR A 118 -2.11 2.83 10.49
CA TYR A 118 -3.49 3.30 10.45
C TYR A 118 -3.53 4.81 10.61
N LYS A 119 -4.25 5.48 9.69
CA LYS A 119 -4.46 6.93 9.75
C LYS A 119 -5.62 7.21 10.71
N ILE A 120 -5.40 8.09 11.69
CA ILE A 120 -6.48 8.53 12.57
C ILE A 120 -7.47 9.33 11.73
N GLN A 121 -8.73 8.92 11.78
CA GLN A 121 -9.82 9.62 11.10
C GLN A 121 -10.54 10.51 12.12
N SER A 122 -10.75 11.77 11.74
CA SER A 122 -11.65 12.66 12.46
C SER A 122 -12.98 12.59 11.73
N HIS A 123 -13.95 11.90 12.32
CA HIS A 123 -15.31 11.81 11.81
C HIS A 123 -16.19 12.83 12.52
N GLN A 124 -17.06 13.50 11.77
CA GLN A 124 -18.23 14.18 12.33
C GLN A 124 -19.45 13.35 11.94
N ALA A 125 -20.23 12.93 12.93
CA ALA A 125 -21.46 12.19 12.65
C ALA A 125 -22.43 13.12 11.90
N ILE A 126 -22.86 12.71 10.71
CA ILE A 126 -23.88 13.42 9.95
C ILE A 126 -25.23 12.81 10.33
N PRO A 127 -26.15 13.57 10.93
CA PRO A 127 -27.44 13.04 11.32
C PRO A 127 -28.33 12.78 10.08
N ILE A 128 -29.25 11.82 10.18
CA ILE A 128 -30.07 11.35 9.04
C ILE A 128 -30.89 12.50 8.42
N ASN A 129 -31.39 13.43 9.24
CA ASN A 129 -32.10 14.61 8.77
C ASN A 129 -31.21 15.51 7.89
N ALA A 130 -29.94 15.72 8.25
CA ALA A 130 -29.00 16.50 7.44
C ALA A 130 -28.68 15.80 6.10
N VAL A 131 -28.72 14.46 6.05
CA VAL A 131 -28.60 13.73 4.78
C VAL A 131 -29.77 14.04 3.86
N ARG A 132 -31.01 13.99 4.38
CA ARG A 132 -32.21 14.32 3.59
C ARG A 132 -32.19 15.77 3.11
N GLN A 133 -31.92 16.71 4.01
CA GLN A 133 -31.84 18.14 3.66
C GLN A 133 -30.80 18.41 2.56
N ARG A 134 -29.63 17.76 2.60
CA ARG A 134 -28.62 17.89 1.55
C ARG A 134 -29.09 17.32 0.22
N PHE A 135 -29.82 16.21 0.24
CA PHE A 135 -30.37 15.59 -0.97
C PHE A 135 -31.45 16.48 -1.60
N ASP A 136 -32.40 16.97 -0.79
CA ASP A 136 -33.48 17.84 -1.25
C ASP A 136 -32.93 19.15 -1.83
N PHE A 137 -32.00 19.79 -1.11
CA PHE A 137 -31.31 20.99 -1.58
C PHE A 137 -30.55 20.75 -2.90
N ALA A 138 -29.84 19.62 -3.03
CA ALA A 138 -29.12 19.31 -4.26
C ALA A 138 -30.08 19.17 -5.45
N ASN A 139 -31.22 18.49 -5.29
CA ASN A 139 -32.21 18.33 -6.36
C ASN A 139 -32.90 19.66 -6.72
N GLU A 140 -33.17 20.50 -5.72
CA GLU A 140 -33.74 21.83 -5.93
C GLU A 140 -32.78 22.71 -6.74
N ILE A 141 -31.52 22.79 -6.34
CA ILE A 141 -30.49 23.55 -7.07
C ILE A 141 -30.29 23.01 -8.49
N LEU A 142 -30.28 21.69 -8.68
CA LEU A 142 -30.21 21.09 -10.02
C LEU A 142 -31.38 21.52 -10.90
N THR A 143 -32.60 21.49 -10.36
CA THR A 143 -33.81 21.91 -11.07
C THR A 143 -33.76 23.39 -11.43
N ILE A 144 -33.23 24.25 -10.55
CA ILE A 144 -33.08 25.68 -10.83
C ILE A 144 -32.03 25.91 -11.93
N ILE A 145 -30.94 25.15 -11.94
CA ILE A 145 -29.91 25.22 -12.99
C ILE A 145 -30.48 24.78 -14.35
N ASP A 146 -31.21 23.67 -14.40
CA ASP A 146 -31.80 23.14 -15.63
C ASP A 146 -32.85 24.09 -16.24
N ASN A 147 -33.53 24.87 -15.39
CA ASN A 147 -34.48 25.90 -15.80
C ASN A 147 -33.84 27.28 -16.03
N GLU A 148 -32.52 27.38 -16.10
CA GLU A 148 -31.75 28.63 -16.27
C GLU A 148 -32.09 29.71 -15.21
N GLY A 149 -32.46 29.31 -14.00
CA GLY A 149 -32.91 30.22 -12.96
C GLY A 149 -31.83 31.14 -12.38
N PHE A 150 -30.55 30.82 -12.58
CA PHE A 150 -29.42 31.72 -12.31
C PHE A 150 -28.18 31.33 -13.12
N ASP A 151 -27.28 32.28 -13.34
CA ASP A 151 -25.97 32.01 -13.96
C ASP A 151 -25.02 31.34 -12.95
N VAL A 152 -24.67 30.08 -13.22
CA VAL A 152 -23.70 29.32 -12.42
C VAL A 152 -22.34 30.02 -12.37
N GLY A 153 -21.98 30.75 -13.42
CA GLY A 153 -20.76 31.56 -13.50
C GLY A 153 -20.75 32.75 -12.55
N CYS A 154 -21.89 33.18 -12.02
CA CYS A 154 -22.02 34.26 -11.05
C CYS A 154 -22.01 33.79 -9.59
N ILE A 155 -21.94 32.48 -9.32
CA ILE A 155 -21.90 31.96 -7.96
C ILE A 155 -20.56 32.30 -7.31
N TRP A 156 -20.63 32.96 -6.16
CA TRP A 156 -19.49 33.15 -5.27
C TRP A 156 -19.46 32.07 -4.19
N PHE A 157 -18.41 31.26 -4.21
CA PHE A 157 -18.11 30.33 -3.14
C PHE A 157 -17.24 31.01 -2.10
N THR A 158 -17.71 31.04 -0.86
CA THR A 158 -16.91 31.51 0.28
C THR A 158 -16.49 30.32 1.12
N TYR A 159 -15.26 30.36 1.63
CA TYR A 159 -14.72 29.34 2.50
C TYR A 159 -13.94 29.96 3.64
N GLU A 160 -14.15 29.42 4.83
CA GLU A 160 -13.42 29.75 6.04
C GLU A 160 -12.52 28.56 6.42
N ALA A 161 -11.21 28.82 6.55
CA ALA A 161 -10.21 27.84 6.90
C ALA A 161 -9.49 28.23 8.20
N HIS A 162 -9.43 27.30 9.16
CA HIS A 162 -8.65 27.49 10.38
C HIS A 162 -7.28 26.80 10.29
N PHE A 163 -6.22 27.56 10.57
CA PHE A 163 -4.84 27.10 10.68
C PHE A 163 -4.40 27.15 12.15
N HIS A 164 -4.30 25.99 12.79
CA HIS A 164 -3.92 25.90 14.20
C HIS A 164 -2.41 26.10 14.37
N LEU A 165 -2.01 27.03 15.25
CA LEU A 165 -0.61 27.40 15.48
C LEU A 165 0.13 26.39 16.39
N ASN A 166 -0.62 25.63 17.18
CA ASN A 166 -0.08 24.65 18.13
C ASN A 166 0.36 23.32 17.50
N GLY A 167 0.28 23.19 16.16
CA GLY A 167 0.66 21.96 15.43
C GLY A 167 -0.12 20.71 15.85
N PHE A 168 -1.20 20.88 16.61
CA PHE A 168 -1.77 19.84 17.47
C PHE A 168 -2.44 18.71 16.70
N MET A 169 -2.72 18.87 15.40
CA MET A 169 -3.19 17.77 14.55
C MET A 169 -2.70 17.93 13.12
N ASN A 170 -1.53 17.37 12.80
CA ASN A 170 -1.18 17.16 11.40
C ASN A 170 -1.78 15.83 10.92
N LYS A 171 -2.91 15.90 10.20
CA LYS A 171 -3.57 14.74 9.57
C LYS A 171 -2.61 13.87 8.73
N GLN A 172 -1.51 14.44 8.23
CA GLN A 172 -0.50 13.70 7.46
C GLN A 172 0.43 12.86 8.35
N ASN A 173 0.74 13.33 9.56
CA ASN A 173 1.67 12.70 10.49
C ASN A 173 0.98 11.83 11.54
N TRP A 174 -0.34 11.94 11.67
CA TRP A 174 -1.15 11.19 12.61
C TRP A 174 -1.42 9.76 12.12
N ARG A 175 -0.46 8.88 12.40
CA ARG A 175 -0.54 7.45 12.13
C ARG A 175 -0.20 6.67 13.39
N PHE A 176 -0.95 5.61 13.61
CA PHE A 176 -0.69 4.61 14.62
C PHE A 176 -0.17 3.33 13.93
N TRP A 177 0.83 2.68 14.51
CA TRP A 177 1.27 1.36 14.09
C TRP A 177 0.66 0.29 14.98
N GLY A 178 -0.01 -0.68 14.38
CA GLY A 178 -0.50 -1.86 15.09
C GLY A 178 -0.86 -3.00 14.16
N PRO A 179 -1.13 -4.19 14.70
CA PRO A 179 -1.58 -5.34 13.93
C PRO A 179 -3.03 -5.16 13.44
N GLU A 180 -3.84 -4.42 14.20
CA GLU A 180 -5.25 -4.18 13.93
C GLU A 180 -5.57 -2.68 14.03
N ASN A 181 -6.69 -2.28 13.44
CA ASN A 181 -7.15 -0.90 13.50
C ASN A 181 -7.69 -0.59 14.90
N PRO A 182 -7.12 0.38 15.63
CA PRO A 182 -7.50 0.63 17.02
C PRO A 182 -8.78 1.47 17.15
N HIS A 183 -9.43 1.85 16.03
CA HIS A 183 -10.64 2.67 16.00
C HIS A 183 -10.54 3.94 16.87
N LEU A 184 -9.34 4.51 16.94
CA LEU A 184 -9.05 5.68 17.77
C LEU A 184 -9.76 6.92 17.23
N CYS A 185 -10.59 7.51 18.08
CA CYS A 185 -11.16 8.84 17.91
C CYS A 185 -10.50 9.76 18.95
N GLU A 186 -9.86 10.84 18.49
CA GLU A 186 -9.34 11.86 19.40
C GLU A 186 -10.27 13.08 19.43
N GLY A 187 -10.61 13.52 20.65
CA GLY A 187 -11.34 14.75 20.89
C GLY A 187 -10.47 15.97 20.58
N ARG A 188 -11.06 17.00 19.98
CA ARG A 188 -10.38 18.28 19.80
C ARG A 188 -10.59 19.17 21.03
N PRO A 189 -9.53 19.85 21.53
CA PRO A 189 -9.72 20.90 22.51
C PRO A 189 -10.56 22.03 21.88
N PRO A 190 -11.56 22.57 22.60
CA PRO A 190 -12.48 23.57 22.05
C PRO A 190 -11.79 24.90 21.69
N HIS A 191 -10.68 25.25 22.36
CA HIS A 191 -10.01 26.55 22.20
C HIS A 191 -8.52 26.37 21.95
N SER A 192 -8.13 26.19 20.69
CA SER A 192 -6.72 26.17 20.29
C SER A 192 -6.36 27.44 19.51
N PRO A 193 -5.18 28.04 19.73
CA PRO A 193 -4.74 29.21 18.97
C PRO A 193 -4.74 28.92 17.48
N LYS A 194 -5.43 29.74 16.71
CA LYS A 194 -5.65 29.52 15.27
C LYS A 194 -5.68 30.84 14.51
N VAL A 195 -5.23 30.78 13.26
CA VAL A 195 -5.42 31.83 12.28
C VAL A 195 -6.59 31.44 11.41
N THR A 196 -7.55 32.33 11.24
CA THR A 196 -8.72 32.10 10.39
C THR A 196 -8.54 32.85 9.08
N ALA A 197 -8.51 32.12 7.97
CA ALA A 197 -8.47 32.69 6.63
C ALA A 197 -9.82 32.56 5.96
N TRP A 198 -10.24 33.63 5.29
CA TRP A 198 -11.46 33.72 4.51
C TRP A 198 -11.08 33.87 3.05
N VAL A 199 -11.69 33.05 2.19
CA VAL A 199 -11.50 33.07 0.74
C VAL A 199 -12.86 33.16 0.08
N ALA A 200 -12.97 34.02 -0.93
CA ALA A 200 -14.11 34.03 -1.85
C ALA A 200 -13.60 33.81 -3.28
N GLU A 201 -14.24 32.90 -4.01
CA GLU A 201 -13.90 32.56 -5.40
C GLU A 201 -15.19 32.45 -6.24
N CYS A 202 -15.10 32.92 -7.49
CA CYS A 202 -16.18 32.89 -8.47
C CYS A 202 -15.63 32.35 -9.80
N MET A 203 -16.45 31.61 -10.54
CA MET A 203 -16.02 30.86 -11.74
C MET A 203 -15.98 31.72 -13.01
N GLN A 204 -16.46 32.97 -12.99
CA GLN A 204 -16.43 33.85 -14.15
C GLN A 204 -15.00 34.24 -14.56
N GLN A 205 -14.54 33.69 -15.69
CA GLN A 205 -13.18 33.81 -16.22
C GLN A 205 -12.70 35.24 -16.51
N ARG A 206 -13.60 36.23 -16.61
CA ARG A 206 -13.22 37.61 -16.93
C ARG A 206 -12.63 38.38 -15.75
N HIS A 207 -12.87 37.93 -14.51
CA HIS A 207 -12.33 38.54 -13.29
C HIS A 207 -12.27 37.47 -12.18
N CYS A 208 -11.27 36.58 -12.20
CA CYS A 208 -10.91 35.81 -11.00
C CYS A 208 -10.39 36.77 -9.92
N ARG A 209 -11.31 37.39 -9.15
CA ARG A 209 -10.97 38.19 -7.99
C ARG A 209 -10.96 37.29 -6.76
N ARG A 210 -9.78 36.84 -6.36
CA ARG A 210 -9.58 36.23 -5.04
C ARG A 210 -9.50 37.33 -4.00
N PHE A 211 -10.43 37.31 -3.06
CA PHE A 211 -10.31 38.07 -1.83
C PHE A 211 -9.77 37.13 -0.74
N LEU A 212 -8.63 37.49 -0.17
CA LEU A 212 -8.02 36.81 0.96
C LEU A 212 -8.03 37.77 2.15
N TYR A 213 -8.67 37.37 3.24
CA TYR A 213 -8.65 38.07 4.50
C TYR A 213 -8.21 37.10 5.60
N ALA A 214 -7.27 37.51 6.44
CA ALA A 214 -6.78 36.70 7.56
C ALA A 214 -6.94 37.48 8.87
N ARG A 215 -7.52 36.84 9.87
CA ARG A 215 -7.65 37.38 11.23
C ARG A 215 -6.98 36.43 12.22
N ASN A 216 -6.24 37.00 13.17
CA ASN A 216 -5.72 36.28 14.32
C ASN A 216 -6.78 36.30 15.42
N ASP A 217 -7.26 35.12 15.80
CA ASP A 217 -8.10 34.93 16.97
C ASP A 217 -7.17 34.39 18.09
N LEU A 218 -6.58 35.32 18.85
CA LEU A 218 -5.77 35.04 20.04
C LEU A 218 -6.66 34.68 21.24
#